data_AF-A0A1X2FJ98-F1
#
_entry.id   AF-A0A1X2FJ98-F1
#
_cell.length_a   1.000
_cell.length_b   1.000
_cell.length_c   1.000
_cell.angle_alpha   90.00
_cell.angle_beta   90.00
_cell.angle_gamma   90.00
#
_symmetry.space_group_name_H-M   'P 1'
#
loop_
_entity.id
_entity.type
_entity.pdbx_description
1 polymer ?
#
loop_
_entity_poly.entity_id
_entity_poly.type
_entity_poly.pdbx_seq_one_letter_code
_entity_poly.pdbx_strand_id
1 'polypeptide(L)'
;MDWDSAYHGHIFAGPPPWNIGKPQPVIAKLITDGKIQSPVLDAGCGVGDLTLALAEAGHAVTGIDISAVAIAQATEQAKQRQTNARLIQGDARDVAALGLDEPQLNTVIDCTLFHSLPLDARDDYLRGIYAAANPGARFYLLVFTTDALPADSPCPVPNLVTEAEVRDAVAKHWTIDAIEPSHVAVRLPDIPNLPEHNFRTDEDGLTYLPALLLSAHKPQT
;
A
#
# COMPACT_ATOMS: atom_id res chain seq x y z
N MET A 1 -6.32 0.50 -14.34
CA MET A 1 -7.73 0.47 -13.84
C MET A 1 -8.22 1.91 -13.75
N ASP A 2 -9.52 2.15 -13.92
CA ASP A 2 -10.13 3.42 -13.52
C ASP A 2 -10.38 3.38 -12.00
N TRP A 3 -9.52 4.07 -11.24
CA TRP A 3 -9.54 4.05 -9.78
C TRP A 3 -10.73 4.79 -9.19
N ASP A 4 -11.16 5.91 -9.80
CA ASP A 4 -12.34 6.65 -9.31
C ASP A 4 -13.61 5.80 -9.47
N SER A 5 -13.75 5.08 -10.59
CA SER A 5 -14.84 4.12 -10.76
C SER A 5 -14.79 2.98 -9.74
N ALA A 6 -13.60 2.50 -9.37
CA ALA A 6 -13.45 1.49 -8.32
C ALA A 6 -13.94 2.03 -6.96
N TYR A 7 -13.53 3.23 -6.56
CA TYR A 7 -13.91 3.85 -5.28
C TYR A 7 -15.36 4.36 -5.23
N HIS A 8 -15.99 4.60 -6.38
CA HIS A 8 -17.44 4.79 -6.47
C HIS A 8 -18.25 3.49 -6.36
N GLY A 9 -17.60 2.33 -6.32
CA GLY A 9 -18.27 1.03 -6.27
C GLY A 9 -18.85 0.57 -7.61
N HIS A 10 -18.32 1.08 -8.73
CA HIS A 10 -18.77 0.70 -10.08
C HIS A 10 -18.04 -0.54 -10.64
N ILE A 11 -16.94 -0.94 -10.03
CA ILE A 11 -16.10 -2.07 -10.49
C ILE A 11 -16.34 -3.34 -9.68
N PHE A 12 -16.59 -3.21 -8.38
CA PHE A 12 -16.75 -4.34 -7.47
C PHE A 12 -18.20 -4.41 -6.96
N ALA A 13 -18.62 -5.61 -6.58
CA ALA A 13 -19.88 -5.80 -5.85
C ALA A 13 -19.70 -5.32 -4.39
N GLY A 14 -19.87 -4.02 -4.16
CA GLY A 14 -19.64 -3.35 -2.87
C GLY A 14 -18.35 -2.50 -2.86
N PRO A 15 -17.86 -2.11 -1.66
CA PRO A 15 -16.59 -1.40 -1.54
C PRO A 15 -15.43 -2.22 -2.15
N PRO A 16 -14.34 -1.55 -2.60
CA PRO A 16 -13.17 -2.25 -3.08
C PRO A 16 -12.66 -3.30 -2.07
N PRO A 17 -12.23 -4.50 -2.51
CA PRO A 17 -11.83 -5.59 -1.61
C PRO A 17 -10.73 -5.24 -0.61
N TRP A 18 -9.86 -4.28 -0.95
CA TRP A 18 -8.78 -3.81 -0.08
C TRP A 18 -9.24 -2.81 0.99
N ASN A 19 -10.45 -2.24 0.89
CA ASN A 19 -11.02 -1.34 1.89
C ASN A 19 -11.54 -2.13 3.09
N ILE A 20 -10.63 -2.56 3.97
CA ILE A 20 -10.96 -3.37 5.14
C ILE A 20 -11.38 -2.53 6.35
N GLY A 21 -11.21 -1.20 6.32
CA GLY A 21 -11.61 -0.25 7.36
C GLY A 21 -10.59 -0.11 8.50
N LYS A 22 -9.39 -0.67 8.33
CA LYS A 22 -8.28 -0.67 9.29
C LYS A 22 -6.96 -0.89 8.55
N PRO A 23 -5.80 -0.53 9.12
CA PRO A 23 -4.51 -0.87 8.52
C PRO A 23 -4.36 -2.39 8.33
N GLN A 24 -3.62 -2.80 7.31
CA GLN A 24 -3.27 -4.21 7.13
C GLN A 24 -2.59 -4.75 8.41
N PRO A 25 -2.99 -5.92 8.94
CA PRO A 25 -2.52 -6.37 10.25
C PRO A 25 -1.00 -6.43 10.40
N VAL A 26 -0.28 -6.80 9.33
CA VAL A 26 1.18 -6.83 9.32
C VAL A 26 1.81 -5.43 9.38
N ILE A 27 1.18 -4.43 8.76
CA ILE A 27 1.63 -3.02 8.83
C ILE A 27 1.25 -2.43 10.20
N ALA A 28 0.07 -2.73 10.73
CA ALA A 28 -0.32 -2.33 12.08
C ALA A 28 0.70 -2.81 13.12
N LYS A 29 1.22 -4.03 12.96
CA LYS A 29 2.28 -4.57 13.81
C LYS A 29 3.57 -3.75 13.74
N LEU A 30 3.97 -3.26 12.56
CA LEU A 30 5.16 -2.39 12.43
C LEU A 30 5.00 -1.08 13.22
N ILE A 31 3.78 -0.52 13.23
CA ILE A 31 3.46 0.68 14.02
C ILE A 31 3.61 0.36 15.52
N THR A 32 2.97 -0.71 16.01
CA THR A 32 3.02 -1.07 17.43
C THR A 32 4.41 -1.49 17.91
N ASP A 33 5.23 -2.09 17.03
CA ASP A 33 6.59 -2.49 17.33
C ASP A 33 7.59 -1.31 17.28
N GLY A 34 7.10 -0.08 17.06
CA GLY A 34 7.93 1.14 17.03
C GLY A 34 8.87 1.21 15.83
N LYS A 35 8.53 0.55 14.72
CA LYS A 35 9.37 0.43 13.53
C LYS A 35 9.19 1.58 12.53
N ILE A 36 8.27 2.49 12.81
CA ILE A 36 7.90 3.62 11.95
C ILE A 36 8.53 4.91 12.48
N GLN A 37 9.16 5.67 11.60
CA GLN A 37 9.78 6.95 11.93
C GLN A 37 9.23 8.04 11.01
N SER A 38 8.73 9.12 11.61
CA SER A 38 8.24 10.29 10.86
C SER A 38 9.40 11.13 10.32
N PRO A 39 9.22 11.82 9.17
CA PRO A 39 8.02 11.87 8.33
C PRO A 39 7.76 10.57 7.53
N VAL A 40 6.48 10.19 7.41
CA VAL A 40 6.03 8.97 6.73
C VAL A 40 5.32 9.29 5.41
N LEU A 41 5.60 8.51 4.37
CA LEU A 41 4.79 8.44 3.16
C LEU A 41 3.99 7.14 3.13
N ASP A 42 2.67 7.24 2.98
CA ASP A 42 1.75 6.15 2.62
C ASP A 42 1.43 6.28 1.13
N ALA A 43 2.09 5.48 0.30
CA ALA A 43 2.03 5.55 -1.15
C ALA A 43 0.89 4.66 -1.68
N GLY A 44 -0.11 5.27 -2.32
CA GLY A 44 -1.35 4.59 -2.70
C GLY A 44 -2.27 4.42 -1.49
N CYS A 45 -2.50 5.49 -0.74
CA CYS A 45 -3.16 5.44 0.57
C CYS A 45 -4.64 5.05 0.52
N GLY A 46 -5.26 5.05 -0.67
CA GLY A 46 -6.68 4.82 -0.85
C GLY A 46 -7.53 5.74 0.01
N VAL A 47 -8.50 5.17 0.72
CA VAL A 47 -9.40 5.89 1.64
C VAL A 47 -8.74 6.27 2.97
N GLY A 48 -7.43 6.05 3.11
CA GLY A 48 -6.62 6.58 4.21
C GLY A 48 -6.61 5.73 5.47
N ASP A 49 -7.06 4.47 5.47
CA ASP A 49 -7.09 3.63 6.67
C ASP A 49 -5.74 3.58 7.40
N LEU A 50 -4.64 3.39 6.66
CA LEU A 50 -3.28 3.41 7.21
C LEU A 50 -2.82 4.82 7.56
N THR A 51 -2.95 5.77 6.62
CA THR A 51 -2.59 7.17 6.81
C THR A 51 -3.19 7.77 8.09
N LEU A 52 -4.49 7.54 8.34
CA LEU A 52 -5.18 8.07 9.51
C LEU A 52 -4.73 7.38 10.80
N ALA A 53 -4.54 6.06 10.78
CA ALA A 53 -4.03 5.33 11.95
C ALA A 53 -2.61 5.77 12.33
N LEU A 54 -1.75 6.07 11.34
CA LEU A 54 -0.42 6.64 11.59
C LEU A 54 -0.51 8.03 12.23
N ALA A 55 -1.40 8.89 11.74
CA ALA A 55 -1.60 10.22 12.31
C ALA A 55 -2.15 10.16 13.75
N GLU A 56 -3.11 9.26 14.02
CA GLU A 56 -3.64 9.00 15.36
C GLU A 56 -2.58 8.45 16.32
N ALA A 57 -1.62 7.68 15.80
CA ALA A 57 -0.44 7.23 16.54
C ALA A 57 0.62 8.33 16.73
N GLY A 58 0.37 9.56 16.27
CA GLY A 58 1.23 10.72 16.45
C GLY A 58 2.30 10.91 15.38
N HIS A 59 2.26 10.13 14.28
CA HIS A 59 3.20 10.28 13.19
C HIS A 59 2.83 11.46 12.26
N ALA A 60 3.83 12.25 11.87
CA ALA A 60 3.68 13.12 10.71
C ALA A 60 3.66 12.26 9.44
N VAL A 61 2.52 12.22 8.76
CA VAL A 61 2.26 11.33 7.62
C VAL A 61 1.63 12.07 6.46
N THR A 62 2.08 11.75 5.25
CA THR A 62 1.47 12.14 3.98
C THR A 62 0.94 10.90 3.28
N GLY A 63 -0.36 10.87 2.99
CA GLY A 63 -0.99 9.87 2.12
C GLY A 63 -1.16 10.42 0.70
N ILE A 64 -0.78 9.63 -0.30
CA ILE A 64 -0.93 9.97 -1.72
C ILE A 64 -1.75 8.91 -2.42
N ASP A 65 -2.78 9.31 -3.17
CA ASP A 65 -3.52 8.41 -4.05
C ASP A 65 -3.91 9.16 -5.34
N ILE A 66 -3.97 8.43 -6.46
CA ILE A 66 -4.34 9.01 -7.75
C ILE A 66 -5.84 9.31 -7.84
N SER A 67 -6.66 8.59 -7.05
CA SER A 67 -8.11 8.74 -7.05
C SER A 67 -8.54 9.98 -6.28
N ALA A 68 -9.25 10.89 -6.97
CA ALA A 68 -9.88 12.04 -6.34
C ALA A 68 -10.94 11.60 -5.33
N VAL A 69 -11.67 10.52 -5.65
CA VAL A 69 -12.74 9.96 -4.82
C VAL A 69 -12.16 9.41 -3.52
N ALA A 70 -11.10 8.62 -3.60
CA ALA A 70 -10.45 8.05 -2.41
C ALA A 70 -9.92 9.15 -1.48
N ILE A 71 -9.25 10.16 -2.04
CA ILE A 71 -8.72 11.30 -1.26
C ILE A 71 -9.84 12.14 -0.64
N ALA A 72 -10.96 12.34 -1.34
CA ALA A 72 -12.12 13.03 -0.77
C ALA A 72 -12.70 12.27 0.43
N GLN A 73 -12.84 10.94 0.33
CA GLN A 73 -13.29 10.09 1.42
C GLN A 73 -12.30 10.10 2.59
N ALA A 74 -11.00 9.95 2.32
CA ALA A 74 -9.93 10.02 3.31
C ALA A 74 -9.92 11.37 4.05
N THR A 75 -10.13 12.47 3.31
CA THR A 75 -10.16 13.83 3.88
C THR A 75 -11.35 14.03 4.80
N GLU A 76 -12.52 13.48 4.44
CA GLU A 76 -13.70 13.54 5.30
C GLU A 76 -13.48 12.74 6.58
N GLN A 77 -12.92 11.54 6.48
CA GLN A 77 -12.55 10.72 7.64
C GLN A 77 -11.51 11.43 8.52
N ALA A 78 -10.50 12.07 7.92
CA ALA A 78 -9.49 12.84 8.63
C ALA A 78 -10.11 13.96 9.49
N LYS A 79 -11.11 14.66 8.96
CA LYS A 79 -11.85 15.72 9.68
C LYS A 79 -12.66 15.15 10.83
N GLN A 80 -13.39 14.06 10.60
CA GLN A 80 -14.21 13.41 11.61
C GLN A 80 -13.38 12.90 12.79
N ARG A 81 -12.18 12.37 12.51
CA ARG A 81 -11.22 11.88 13.51
C ARG A 81 -10.26 12.94 14.02
N GLN A 82 -10.36 14.18 13.53
CA GLN A 82 -9.54 15.32 13.91
C GLN A 82 -8.03 15.08 13.78
N THR A 83 -7.63 14.33 12.74
CA THR A 83 -6.22 14.02 12.47
C THR A 83 -5.52 15.15 11.71
N ASN A 84 -4.20 15.22 11.82
CA ASN A 84 -3.33 16.15 11.08
C ASN A 84 -2.68 15.50 9.84
N ALA A 85 -3.23 14.38 9.35
CA ALA A 85 -2.73 13.71 8.16
C ALA A 85 -2.77 14.64 6.94
N ARG A 86 -1.68 14.69 6.18
CA ARG A 86 -1.65 15.38 4.88
C ARG A 86 -2.11 14.40 3.81
N LEU A 87 -3.18 14.74 3.10
CA LEU A 87 -3.72 13.90 2.01
C LEU A 87 -3.58 14.64 0.69
N ILE A 88 -3.01 13.98 -0.31
CA ILE A 88 -2.72 14.57 -1.62
C ILE A 88 -3.31 13.68 -2.71
N GLN A 89 -4.15 14.25 -3.56
CA GLN A 89 -4.47 13.65 -4.84
C GLN A 89 -3.29 13.83 -5.79
N GLY A 90 -2.69 12.73 -6.22
CA GLY A 90 -1.52 12.79 -7.08
C GLY A 90 -1.03 11.42 -7.51
N ASP A 91 -0.14 11.42 -8.50
CA ASP A 91 0.48 10.21 -8.99
C ASP A 91 1.74 9.89 -8.19
N ALA A 92 1.72 8.80 -7.41
CA ALA A 92 2.86 8.37 -6.63
C ALA A 92 4.08 7.98 -7.48
N ARG A 93 3.94 7.83 -8.81
CA ARG A 93 5.07 7.64 -9.74
C ARG A 93 5.93 8.90 -9.87
N ASP A 94 5.38 10.07 -9.57
CA ASP A 94 6.07 11.36 -9.62
C ASP A 94 5.83 12.15 -8.32
N VAL A 95 6.35 11.62 -7.22
CA VAL A 95 6.26 12.27 -5.90
C VAL A 95 6.95 13.65 -5.86
N ALA A 96 7.93 13.89 -6.74
CA ALA A 96 8.62 15.17 -6.84
C ALA A 96 7.64 16.29 -7.24
N ALA A 97 6.78 16.04 -8.23
CA ALA A 97 5.72 16.98 -8.62
C ALA A 97 4.70 17.27 -7.51
N LEU A 98 4.68 16.47 -6.44
CA LEU A 98 3.81 16.61 -5.27
C LEU A 98 4.50 17.31 -4.08
N GLY A 99 5.69 17.87 -4.31
CA GLY A 99 6.52 18.55 -3.30
C GLY A 99 7.34 17.59 -2.43
N LEU A 100 7.61 16.39 -2.94
CA LEU A 100 8.56 15.44 -2.36
C LEU A 100 9.79 15.30 -3.28
N ASP A 101 10.33 16.44 -3.71
CA ASP A 101 11.47 16.58 -4.63
C ASP A 101 12.84 16.55 -3.92
N GLU A 102 12.85 16.67 -2.58
CA GLU A 102 14.04 16.60 -1.75
C GLU A 102 13.91 15.51 -0.66
N PRO A 103 15.05 14.94 -0.16
CA PRO A 103 15.05 14.01 0.96
C PRO A 103 14.38 14.60 2.22
N GLN A 104 13.30 13.97 2.66
CA GLN A 104 12.58 14.38 3.87
C GLN A 104 11.82 13.24 4.58
N LEU A 105 11.69 12.07 3.94
CA LEU A 105 10.95 10.93 4.48
C LEU A 105 11.88 10.02 5.28
N ASN A 106 11.46 9.61 6.47
CA ASN A 106 12.16 8.61 7.29
C ASN A 106 11.52 7.22 7.17
N THR A 107 10.28 7.12 6.71
CA THR A 107 9.63 5.85 6.38
C THR A 107 8.75 6.01 5.15
N VAL A 108 8.84 5.05 4.22
CA VAL A 108 7.92 4.89 3.10
C VAL A 108 7.20 3.57 3.25
N ILE A 109 5.88 3.56 3.12
CA ILE A 109 5.06 2.36 3.12
C ILE A 109 4.30 2.29 1.80
N ASP A 110 4.50 1.19 1.10
CA ASP A 110 3.69 0.76 -0.03
C ASP A 110 2.86 -0.44 0.42
N CYS A 111 1.56 -0.22 0.58
CA CYS A 111 0.62 -1.28 0.88
C CYS A 111 -0.23 -1.53 -0.37
N THR A 112 0.21 -2.48 -1.21
CA THR A 112 -0.50 -2.93 -2.42
C THR A 112 -0.58 -1.91 -3.59
N LEU A 113 0.25 -0.87 -3.60
CA LEU A 113 0.39 0.02 -4.76
C LEU A 113 1.29 -0.59 -5.83
N PHE A 114 2.44 -1.18 -5.46
CA PHE A 114 3.43 -1.66 -6.43
C PHE A 114 2.88 -2.64 -7.48
N HIS A 115 2.00 -3.56 -7.08
CA HIS A 115 1.36 -4.50 -8.03
C HIS A 115 0.27 -3.84 -8.89
N SER A 116 -0.20 -2.66 -8.50
CA SER A 116 -1.22 -1.89 -9.20
C SER A 116 -0.62 -0.98 -10.28
N LEU A 117 0.70 -0.74 -10.20
CA LEU A 117 1.44 0.04 -11.19
C LEU A 117 1.65 -0.75 -12.50
N PRO A 118 1.66 -0.06 -13.66
CA PRO A 118 2.21 -0.60 -14.89
C PRO A 118 3.65 -1.11 -14.69
N LEU A 119 4.01 -2.22 -15.33
CA LEU A 119 5.30 -2.86 -15.12
C LEU A 119 6.49 -1.95 -15.48
N ASP A 120 6.34 -1.16 -16.54
CA ASP A 120 7.32 -0.19 -17.03
C ASP A 120 7.46 1.04 -16.13
N ALA A 121 6.48 1.33 -15.27
CA ALA A 121 6.50 2.46 -14.35
C ALA A 121 7.10 2.14 -12.97
N ARG A 122 7.35 0.86 -12.66
CA ARG A 122 7.82 0.43 -11.33
C ARG A 122 9.20 0.98 -10.98
N ASP A 123 10.10 1.05 -11.94
CA ASP A 123 11.47 1.54 -11.70
C ASP A 123 11.48 3.05 -11.39
N ASP A 124 10.73 3.83 -12.18
CA ASP A 124 10.57 5.27 -11.96
C ASP A 124 9.94 5.57 -10.58
N TYR A 125 8.92 4.80 -10.20
CA TYR A 125 8.30 4.88 -8.88
C TYR A 125 9.31 4.61 -7.74
N LEU A 126 10.01 3.47 -7.79
CA LEU A 126 10.98 3.08 -6.75
C LEU A 126 12.11 4.11 -6.61
N ARG A 127 12.59 4.64 -7.75
CA ARG A 127 13.59 5.70 -7.79
C ARG A 127 13.07 7.01 -7.19
N GLY A 128 11.82 7.38 -7.48
CA GLY A 128 11.18 8.59 -6.96
C GLY A 128 11.06 8.56 -5.44
N ILE A 129 10.51 7.48 -4.88
CA ILE A 129 10.40 7.34 -3.41
C ILE A 129 11.78 7.22 -2.74
N TYR A 130 12.78 6.65 -3.42
CA TYR A 130 14.16 6.63 -2.93
C TYR A 130 14.78 8.02 -2.89
N ALA A 131 14.54 8.87 -3.89
CA ALA A 131 15.03 10.25 -3.92
C ALA A 131 14.42 11.09 -2.77
N ALA A 132 13.12 10.95 -2.52
CA ALA A 132 12.41 11.64 -1.44
C ALA A 132 12.78 11.16 -0.01
N ALA A 133 13.50 10.04 0.11
CA ALA A 133 13.85 9.43 1.38
C ALA A 133 15.19 9.96 1.94
N ASN A 134 15.25 10.23 3.24
CA ASN A 134 16.49 10.57 3.94
C ASN A 134 17.48 9.40 3.94
N PRO A 135 18.80 9.65 4.06
CA PRO A 135 19.75 8.59 4.40
C PRO A 135 19.33 7.85 5.68
N GLY A 136 19.33 6.52 5.65
CA GLY A 136 18.84 5.67 6.74
C GLY A 136 17.32 5.47 6.78
N ALA A 137 16.55 6.09 5.88
CA ALA A 137 15.10 5.90 5.81
C ALA A 137 14.72 4.45 5.49
N ARG A 138 13.57 4.02 6.01
CA ARG A 138 13.05 2.66 5.86
C ARG A 138 11.99 2.61 4.77
N PHE A 139 11.96 1.53 4.02
CA PHE A 139 10.93 1.22 3.04
C PHE A 139 10.28 -0.12 3.40
N TYR A 140 8.95 -0.13 3.47
CA TYR A 140 8.14 -1.33 3.63
C TYR A 140 7.23 -1.51 2.42
N LEU A 141 7.26 -2.70 1.85
CA LEU A 141 6.44 -3.08 0.72
C LEU A 141 5.63 -4.33 1.09
N LEU A 142 4.31 -4.22 1.07
CA LEU A 142 3.39 -5.35 1.18
C LEU A 142 2.73 -5.60 -0.19
N VAL A 143 2.97 -6.77 -0.77
CA VAL A 143 2.59 -7.06 -2.17
C VAL A 143 2.10 -8.50 -2.34
N PHE A 144 0.99 -8.70 -3.05
CA PHE A 144 0.48 -10.04 -3.41
C PHE A 144 1.50 -10.86 -4.21
N THR A 145 1.58 -12.15 -3.90
CA THR A 145 2.35 -13.10 -4.72
C THR A 145 1.51 -13.69 -5.85
N THR A 146 2.16 -14.41 -6.77
CA THR A 146 1.47 -15.21 -7.80
C THR A 146 0.55 -16.29 -7.22
N ASP A 147 0.68 -16.64 -5.95
CA ASP A 147 -0.19 -17.59 -5.25
C ASP A 147 -1.46 -16.94 -4.67
N ALA A 148 -1.58 -15.60 -4.75
CA ALA A 148 -2.66 -14.86 -4.11
C ALA A 148 -4.01 -15.02 -4.80
N LEU A 149 -4.00 -15.01 -6.14
CA LEU A 149 -5.20 -15.03 -6.97
C LEU A 149 -4.94 -15.94 -8.17
N PRO A 150 -5.84 -16.88 -8.47
CA PRO A 150 -5.69 -17.72 -9.64
C PRO A 150 -5.94 -16.92 -10.93
N ALA A 151 -5.40 -17.40 -12.04
CA ALA A 151 -5.51 -16.72 -13.34
C ALA A 151 -6.95 -16.57 -13.85
N ASP A 152 -7.87 -17.40 -13.37
CA ASP A 152 -9.31 -17.39 -13.66
C ASP A 152 -10.14 -16.62 -12.62
N SER A 153 -9.49 -15.80 -11.78
CA SER A 153 -10.16 -14.95 -10.80
C SER A 153 -11.25 -14.09 -11.47
N PRO A 154 -12.48 -14.09 -10.94
CA PRO A 154 -13.56 -13.23 -11.43
C PRO A 154 -13.38 -11.75 -11.06
N CYS A 155 -12.39 -11.42 -10.24
CA CYS A 155 -11.97 -10.05 -9.96
C CYS A 155 -10.72 -9.69 -10.77
N PRO A 156 -10.56 -8.41 -11.19
CA PRO A 156 -9.34 -7.94 -11.86
C PRO A 156 -8.09 -8.34 -11.08
N VAL A 157 -7.22 -9.11 -11.70
CA VAL A 157 -5.96 -9.56 -11.10
C VAL A 157 -4.91 -8.46 -11.29
N PRO A 158 -4.24 -7.98 -10.23
CA PRO A 158 -3.15 -7.02 -10.36
C PRO A 158 -1.90 -7.68 -10.96
N ASN A 159 -0.84 -6.91 -11.16
CA ASN A 159 0.44 -7.45 -11.62
C ASN A 159 1.14 -8.21 -10.47
N LEU A 160 0.68 -9.44 -10.20
CA LEU A 160 1.23 -10.36 -9.19
C LEU A 160 2.73 -10.57 -9.40
N VAL A 161 3.44 -10.88 -8.31
CA VAL A 161 4.90 -10.96 -8.32
C VAL A 161 5.41 -12.23 -7.65
N THR A 162 6.57 -12.68 -8.09
CA THR A 162 7.41 -13.64 -7.37
C THR A 162 8.36 -12.90 -6.42
N GLU A 163 8.93 -13.62 -5.46
CA GLU A 163 9.97 -13.06 -4.58
C GLU A 163 11.18 -12.53 -5.39
N ALA A 164 11.59 -13.26 -6.42
CA ALA A 164 12.71 -12.88 -7.28
C ALA A 164 12.44 -11.56 -8.01
N GLU A 165 11.25 -11.37 -8.58
CA GLU A 165 10.89 -10.13 -9.27
C GLU A 165 10.86 -8.91 -8.33
N VAL A 166 10.34 -9.09 -7.12
CA VAL A 166 10.35 -8.02 -6.10
C VAL A 166 11.79 -7.70 -5.68
N ARG A 167 12.59 -8.72 -5.42
CA ARG A 167 14.00 -8.57 -5.03
C ARG A 167 14.78 -7.82 -6.11
N ASP A 168 14.66 -8.24 -7.36
CA ASP A 168 15.37 -7.65 -8.49
C ASP A 168 14.92 -6.21 -8.77
N ALA A 169 13.64 -5.89 -8.58
CA ALA A 169 13.15 -4.52 -8.74
C ALA A 169 13.65 -3.59 -7.62
N VAL A 170 13.51 -4.00 -6.36
CA VAL A 170 13.81 -3.16 -5.20
C VAL A 170 15.31 -3.00 -4.98
N ALA A 171 16.11 -4.05 -5.20
CA ALA A 171 17.56 -4.05 -4.97
C ALA A 171 18.35 -3.11 -5.91
N LYS A 172 17.73 -2.62 -7.00
CA LYS A 172 18.32 -1.60 -7.88
C LYS A 172 18.53 -0.27 -7.19
N HIS A 173 17.67 0.06 -6.21
CA HIS A 173 17.61 1.38 -5.58
C HIS A 173 17.82 1.30 -4.07
N TRP A 174 17.24 0.31 -3.41
CA TRP A 174 17.25 0.16 -1.95
C TRP A 174 18.13 -1.01 -1.49
N THR A 175 18.66 -0.93 -0.27
CA THR A 175 19.29 -2.08 0.38
C THR A 175 18.23 -2.91 1.08
N ILE A 176 17.99 -4.14 0.59
CA ILE A 176 16.97 -5.04 1.15
C ILE A 176 17.48 -5.64 2.46
N ASP A 177 16.66 -5.53 3.52
CA ASP A 177 16.93 -6.10 4.83
C ASP A 177 16.33 -7.51 4.96
N ALA A 178 15.06 -7.66 4.56
CA ALA A 178 14.35 -8.93 4.60
C ALA A 178 13.23 -8.97 3.56
N ILE A 179 12.94 -10.17 3.07
CA ILE A 179 11.72 -10.49 2.33
C ILE A 179 11.10 -11.70 3.01
N GLU A 180 9.90 -11.55 3.56
CA GLU A 180 9.24 -12.56 4.38
C GLU A 180 7.87 -12.92 3.80
N PRO A 181 7.48 -14.20 3.82
CA PRO A 181 6.10 -14.60 3.54
C PRO A 181 5.13 -13.87 4.48
N SER A 182 4.05 -13.34 3.91
CA SER A 182 3.04 -12.57 4.61
C SER A 182 1.66 -12.77 3.98
N HIS A 183 0.69 -12.01 4.43
CA HIS A 183 -0.66 -12.00 3.87
C HIS A 183 -1.21 -10.59 3.78
N VAL A 184 -2.06 -10.36 2.77
CA VAL A 184 -2.91 -9.17 2.68
C VAL A 184 -4.34 -9.61 2.99
N ALA A 185 -4.96 -8.92 3.94
CA ALA A 185 -6.36 -9.11 4.28
C ALA A 185 -7.25 -8.38 3.26
N VAL A 186 -8.27 -9.06 2.74
CA VAL A 186 -9.25 -8.51 1.80
C VAL A 186 -10.68 -8.90 2.16
N ARG A 187 -11.64 -8.07 1.78
CA ARG A 187 -13.07 -8.40 1.72
C ARG A 187 -13.38 -8.96 0.34
N LEU A 188 -13.31 -10.28 0.19
CA LEU A 188 -13.73 -10.89 -1.06
C LEU A 188 -15.23 -10.65 -1.27
N PRO A 189 -15.65 -10.16 -2.45
CA PRO A 189 -17.07 -10.07 -2.76
C PRO A 189 -17.69 -11.47 -2.76
N ASP A 190 -18.96 -11.57 -2.37
CA ASP A 190 -19.71 -12.81 -2.46
C ASP A 190 -19.99 -13.11 -3.94
N ILE A 191 -19.19 -14.01 -4.52
CA ILE A 191 -19.29 -14.40 -5.93
C ILE A 191 -19.88 -15.81 -6.00
N PRO A 192 -21.11 -15.96 -6.54
CA PRO A 192 -21.74 -17.26 -6.69
C PRO A 192 -20.85 -18.21 -7.51
N ASN A 193 -20.63 -19.42 -6.98
CA ASN A 193 -19.81 -20.47 -7.59
C ASN A 193 -18.30 -20.17 -7.69
N LEU A 194 -17.77 -19.24 -6.88
CA LEU A 194 -16.32 -19.14 -6.71
C LEU A 194 -15.81 -20.46 -6.12
N PRO A 195 -14.76 -21.08 -6.69
CA PRO A 195 -14.15 -22.26 -6.09
C PRO A 195 -13.76 -21.97 -4.63
N GLU A 196 -13.99 -22.92 -3.72
CA GLU A 196 -13.47 -22.80 -2.37
C GLU A 196 -11.95 -22.65 -2.43
N HIS A 197 -11.46 -21.49 -1.97
CA HIS A 197 -10.03 -21.27 -1.79
C HIS A 197 -9.69 -21.59 -0.33
N ASN A 198 -8.64 -22.37 -0.11
CA ASN A 198 -8.15 -22.74 1.24
C ASN A 198 -7.41 -21.58 1.94
N PHE A 199 -7.87 -20.33 1.74
CA PHE A 199 -7.33 -19.18 2.43
C PHE A 199 -8.00 -19.04 3.79
N ARG A 200 -7.21 -18.62 4.78
CA ARG A 200 -7.72 -18.34 6.12
C ARG A 200 -8.67 -17.14 6.03
N THR A 201 -9.83 -17.26 6.67
CA THR A 201 -10.77 -16.15 6.88
C THR A 201 -10.95 -15.93 8.38
N ASP A 202 -10.96 -14.69 8.83
CA ASP A 202 -11.20 -14.34 10.24
C ASP A 202 -12.68 -14.10 10.55
N GLU A 203 -12.96 -13.83 11.83
CA GLU A 203 -14.32 -13.58 12.34
C GLU A 203 -14.98 -12.29 11.77
N ASP A 204 -14.16 -11.35 11.27
CA ASP A 204 -14.62 -10.12 10.59
C ASP A 204 -14.92 -10.36 9.10
N GLY A 205 -14.78 -11.62 8.63
CA GLY A 205 -14.94 -12.02 7.24
C GLY A 205 -13.79 -11.61 6.33
N LEU A 206 -12.61 -11.26 6.87
CA LEU A 206 -11.45 -10.92 6.06
C LEU A 206 -10.71 -12.19 5.64
N THR A 207 -10.53 -12.34 4.33
CA THR A 207 -9.74 -13.43 3.74
C THR A 207 -8.28 -12.98 3.60
N TYR A 208 -7.34 -13.84 3.98
CA TYR A 208 -5.91 -13.56 3.98
C TYR A 208 -5.25 -14.22 2.77
N LEU A 209 -4.91 -13.43 1.76
CA LEU A 209 -4.27 -13.93 0.54
C LEU A 209 -2.74 -13.86 0.66
N PRO A 210 -2.00 -14.84 0.09
CA PRO A 210 -0.55 -14.85 0.03
C PRO A 210 0.07 -13.53 -0.44
N ALA A 211 1.09 -13.08 0.29
CA ALA A 211 1.82 -11.86 -0.01
C ALA A 211 3.28 -11.97 0.46
N LEU A 212 4.08 -10.97 0.12
CA LEU A 212 5.40 -10.74 0.71
C LEU A 212 5.37 -9.43 1.49
N LEU A 213 6.00 -9.45 2.66
CA LEU A 213 6.45 -8.22 3.31
C LEU A 213 7.95 -8.08 3.04
N LEU A 214 8.32 -7.03 2.30
CA LEU A 214 9.70 -6.63 2.14
C LEU A 214 9.99 -5.45 3.07
N SER A 215 11.15 -5.51 3.72
CA SER A 215 11.76 -4.37 4.41
C SER A 215 13.11 -4.04 3.77
N ALA A 216 13.38 -2.75 3.62
CA ALA A 216 14.60 -2.23 3.06
C ALA A 216 14.95 -0.87 3.67
N HIS A 217 16.17 -0.41 3.44
CA HIS A 217 16.61 0.92 3.85
C HIS A 217 17.45 1.62 2.79
N LYS A 218 17.46 2.94 2.87
CA LYS A 218 18.39 3.80 2.14
C LYS A 218 19.70 3.86 2.93
N PRO A 219 20.87 3.56 2.32
CA PRO A 219 22.15 3.63 3.02
C PRO A 219 22.40 4.99 3.69
N GLN A 220 23.03 4.96 4.87
CA GLN A 220 23.58 6.17 5.49
C GLN A 220 24.91 6.48 4.80
N THR A 221 24.94 7.48 3.93
CA THR A 221 26.20 8.00 3.35
C THR A 221 27.01 8.76 4.37
#